data_AF-A0A0S9KHT2-F1
#
_entry.id   AF-A0A0S9KHT2-F1
#
_cell.length_a   1.000
_cell.length_b   1.000
_cell.length_c   1.000
_cell.angle_alpha   90.00
_cell.angle_beta   90.00
_cell.angle_gamma   90.00
#
_symmetry.space_group_name_H-M   'P 1'
#
loop_
_entity.id
_entity.type
_entity.pdbx_description
1 polymer ?
#
loop_
_entity_poly.entity_id
_entity_poly.type
_entity_poly.pdbx_seq_one_letter_code
_entity_poly.pdbx_strand_id
1 'polypeptide(L)'
;MSTDAAARVLDQARAWLAQDPDAETQAELRTLIDEADAGSAEAVTELHARFDVRLAFGTAGLRGEIAAGSNRMNRVLVSQAAAGLARFLLNHAAIGDAPSVVIGYDGRKNSRVFATDTAEIMAGAGVRAILLPRLLPTPVLAFAVRHLDVDAGVMVTASHNPPNDNGYKVYLGGRDRGSQIVSPADVEIAEEILLVAHSANVLELPRADYDTADESVVDAYVAATAAIAPAPRAQINAVYTAMHGVGWETFARAVTAAGFDEPHVVHAQIEPDPAFPTVAFPNPEEPGAMDLATAEAREQQAELVIANDPDADRLAIAIPDAAVDGGYRRLSGNEVGLLLGWWVAERNADGRTPGDGTLACSIVSSPGLAAVARHYGLHFSNTLTGFKWISRAPGLVFGFEEALGYLVNPGDVRDKDGISAAVAFLSLACELKADGRTVADRLTEFAETFGAFASSQISIRVTDLARIASTMQRLREEPPAQIGGIRVDRIEDLADGFGGLPPSDVLRIQLADGSRVMVRPSGTEPKLKVYIDASSDEGTAAERTAAAAASVAALDAGMRELVG
;
A
#
# COMPACT_ATOMS: atom_id res chain seq x y z
N MET A 1 -5.47 15.64 -36.09
CA MET A 1 -6.49 14.60 -35.83
C MET A 1 -7.58 14.74 -36.89
N SER A 2 -8.16 13.64 -37.40
CA SER A 2 -9.23 13.73 -38.41
C SER A 2 -10.53 14.24 -37.77
N THR A 3 -11.38 14.93 -38.54
CA THR A 3 -12.69 15.42 -38.10
C THR A 3 -13.60 14.31 -37.55
N ASP A 4 -13.41 13.08 -38.03
CA ASP A 4 -14.16 11.88 -37.60
C ASP A 4 -13.79 11.41 -36.18
N ALA A 5 -12.52 11.57 -35.77
CA ALA A 5 -12.09 11.22 -34.41
C ALA A 5 -12.64 12.20 -33.35
N ALA A 6 -12.70 13.49 -33.67
CA ALA A 6 -13.25 14.51 -32.79
C ALA A 6 -14.77 14.37 -32.61
N ALA A 7 -15.51 14.03 -33.68
CA ALA A 7 -16.94 13.76 -33.59
C ALA A 7 -17.23 12.56 -32.66
N ARG A 8 -16.44 11.49 -32.79
CA ARG A 8 -16.60 10.27 -31.98
C ARG A 8 -16.38 10.53 -30.48
N VAL A 9 -15.34 11.27 -30.12
CA VAL A 9 -15.05 11.54 -28.69
C VAL A 9 -16.11 12.46 -28.07
N LEU A 10 -16.67 13.40 -28.85
CA LEU A 10 -17.81 14.22 -28.44
C LEU A 10 -19.07 13.40 -28.19
N ASP A 11 -19.38 12.43 -29.06
CA ASP A 11 -20.52 11.55 -28.87
C ASP A 11 -20.37 10.69 -27.60
N GLN A 12 -19.17 10.15 -27.35
CA GLN A 12 -18.84 9.43 -26.11
C GLN A 12 -19.03 10.33 -24.87
N ALA A 13 -18.52 11.56 -24.92
CA ALA A 13 -18.64 12.54 -23.85
C ALA A 13 -20.11 12.89 -23.56
N ARG A 14 -20.93 13.12 -24.59
CA ARG A 14 -22.38 13.39 -24.43
C ARG A 14 -23.12 12.19 -23.84
N ALA A 15 -22.80 10.97 -24.29
CA ALA A 15 -23.38 9.75 -23.74
C ALA A 15 -22.99 9.51 -22.28
N TRP A 16 -21.76 9.87 -21.90
CA TRP A 16 -21.31 9.85 -20.51
C TRP A 16 -22.04 10.89 -19.66
N LEU A 17 -22.13 12.12 -20.15
CA LEU A 17 -22.86 13.21 -19.49
C LEU A 17 -24.32 12.86 -19.21
N ALA A 18 -24.98 12.16 -20.14
CA ALA A 18 -26.39 11.79 -20.03
C ALA A 18 -26.68 10.78 -18.90
N GLN A 19 -25.66 10.06 -18.41
CA GLN A 19 -25.81 9.07 -17.34
C GLN A 19 -25.04 9.46 -16.07
N ASP A 20 -24.29 10.57 -16.08
CA ASP A 20 -23.51 11.01 -14.92
C ASP A 20 -24.41 11.52 -13.80
N PRO A 21 -24.45 10.91 -12.61
CA PRO A 21 -25.30 11.37 -11.52
C PRO A 21 -24.66 12.50 -10.70
N ASP A 22 -23.42 12.90 -10.98
CA ASP A 22 -22.68 13.89 -10.21
C ASP A 22 -22.78 15.30 -10.84
N ALA A 23 -23.25 16.28 -10.07
CA ALA A 23 -23.42 17.65 -10.59
C ALA A 23 -22.08 18.35 -10.91
N GLU A 24 -20.99 18.02 -10.20
CA GLU A 24 -19.68 18.60 -10.42
C GLU A 24 -19.08 18.08 -11.74
N THR A 25 -19.03 16.77 -11.94
CA THR A 25 -18.46 16.20 -13.17
C THR A 25 -19.39 16.42 -14.38
N GLN A 26 -20.71 16.55 -14.18
CA GLN A 26 -21.60 17.02 -15.23
C GLN A 26 -21.27 18.45 -15.69
N ALA A 27 -21.05 19.38 -14.75
CA ALA A 27 -20.73 20.76 -15.07
C ALA A 27 -19.37 20.85 -15.78
N GLU A 28 -18.37 20.17 -15.24
CA GLU A 28 -17.04 20.04 -15.84
C GLU A 28 -17.11 19.52 -17.29
N LEU A 29 -17.85 18.43 -17.52
CA LEU A 29 -17.94 17.81 -18.85
C LEU A 29 -18.75 18.64 -19.85
N ARG A 30 -19.80 19.34 -19.40
CA ARG A 30 -20.55 20.27 -20.25
C ARG A 30 -19.65 21.39 -20.76
N THR A 31 -18.86 22.01 -19.88
CA THR A 31 -17.91 23.05 -20.28
C THR A 31 -16.94 22.54 -21.34
N LEU A 32 -16.35 21.36 -21.13
CA LEU A 32 -15.43 20.76 -22.12
C LEU A 32 -16.11 20.47 -23.47
N ILE A 33 -17.35 19.97 -23.45
CA ILE A 33 -18.11 19.71 -24.68
C ILE A 33 -18.42 21.03 -25.41
N ASP A 34 -18.90 22.06 -24.70
CA ASP A 34 -19.26 23.35 -25.29
C ASP A 34 -18.03 24.05 -25.91
N GLU A 35 -16.87 23.99 -25.24
CA GLU A 35 -15.61 24.53 -25.76
C GLU A 35 -15.10 23.75 -26.97
N ALA A 36 -15.21 22.42 -26.96
CA ALA A 36 -14.83 21.58 -28.09
C ALA A 36 -15.74 21.81 -29.30
N ASP A 37 -17.05 21.96 -29.11
CA ASP A 37 -18.01 22.36 -30.16
C ASP A 37 -17.68 23.74 -30.74
N ALA A 38 -17.21 24.68 -29.90
CA ALA A 38 -16.74 26.00 -30.31
C ALA A 38 -15.36 25.97 -31.02
N GLY A 39 -14.73 24.80 -31.16
CA GLY A 39 -13.48 24.59 -31.89
C GLY A 39 -12.21 24.68 -31.05
N SER A 40 -12.30 24.58 -29.71
CA SER A 40 -11.12 24.55 -28.84
C SER A 40 -10.33 23.25 -29.02
N ALA A 41 -9.10 23.36 -29.55
CA ALA A 41 -8.21 22.21 -29.69
C ALA A 41 -7.79 21.61 -28.34
N GLU A 42 -7.65 22.45 -27.31
CA GLU A 42 -7.29 22.04 -25.94
C GLU A 42 -8.42 21.20 -25.32
N ALA A 43 -9.67 21.63 -25.47
CA ALA A 43 -10.83 20.87 -25.00
C ALA A 43 -10.94 19.51 -25.71
N VAL A 44 -10.70 19.46 -27.03
CA VAL A 44 -10.67 18.19 -27.79
C VAL A 44 -9.55 17.27 -27.29
N THR A 45 -8.35 17.79 -27.01
CA THR A 45 -7.26 17.00 -26.43
C THR A 45 -7.62 16.46 -25.04
N GLU A 46 -8.27 17.25 -24.19
CA GLU A 46 -8.70 16.82 -22.87
C GLU A 46 -9.80 15.75 -22.93
N LEU A 47 -10.75 15.88 -23.86
CA LEU A 47 -11.74 14.83 -24.13
C LEU A 47 -11.07 13.52 -24.55
N HIS A 48 -10.08 13.56 -25.45
CA HIS A 48 -9.30 12.37 -25.82
C HIS A 48 -8.58 11.77 -24.60
N ALA A 49 -7.96 12.58 -23.74
CA ALA A 49 -7.30 12.09 -22.51
C ALA A 49 -8.26 11.41 -21.51
N ARG A 50 -9.56 11.72 -21.58
CA ARG A 50 -10.62 11.20 -20.71
C ARG A 50 -11.38 10.01 -21.29
N PHE A 51 -11.46 9.88 -22.62
CA PHE A 51 -12.35 8.93 -23.30
C PHE A 51 -11.67 7.95 -24.27
N ASP A 52 -10.42 8.19 -24.69
CA ASP A 52 -9.73 7.27 -25.62
C ASP A 52 -9.47 5.90 -24.98
N VAL A 53 -9.35 5.87 -23.65
CA VAL A 53 -9.19 4.65 -22.86
C VAL A 53 -10.15 4.66 -21.68
N ARG A 54 -10.26 3.50 -21.03
CA ARG A 54 -10.97 3.33 -19.77
C ARG A 54 -9.96 3.10 -18.65
N LEU A 55 -10.27 3.62 -17.47
CA LEU A 55 -9.50 3.32 -16.27
C LEU A 55 -9.57 1.81 -15.99
N ALA A 56 -8.42 1.15 -16.04
CA ALA A 56 -8.35 -0.31 -15.95
C ALA A 56 -8.58 -0.80 -14.51
N PHE A 57 -9.42 -1.82 -14.36
CA PHE A 57 -9.56 -2.59 -13.13
C PHE A 57 -8.54 -3.74 -13.14
N GLY A 58 -7.87 -3.99 -12.01
CA GLY A 58 -6.97 -5.14 -11.87
C GLY A 58 -6.74 -5.51 -10.40
N THR A 59 -5.67 -6.25 -10.11
CA THR A 59 -5.36 -6.68 -8.73
C THR A 59 -5.27 -5.56 -7.66
N ALA A 60 -5.04 -4.31 -8.05
CA ALA A 60 -5.03 -3.15 -7.13
C ALA A 60 -6.38 -2.42 -7.09
N GLY A 61 -7.40 -2.94 -7.77
CA GLY A 61 -8.69 -2.29 -7.96
C GLY A 61 -8.66 -1.20 -9.03
N LEU A 62 -9.41 -0.12 -8.81
CA LEU A 62 -9.35 1.13 -9.60
C LEU A 62 -8.54 2.18 -8.85
N ARG A 63 -7.81 3.00 -9.60
CA ARG A 63 -7.14 4.18 -9.03
C ARG A 63 -6.91 5.22 -10.12
N GLY A 64 -7.26 6.47 -9.85
CA GLY A 64 -7.04 7.55 -10.78
C GLY A 64 -7.57 8.88 -10.27
N GLU A 65 -7.28 9.91 -11.06
CA GLU A 65 -7.75 11.27 -10.80
C GLU A 65 -9.28 11.36 -10.85
N ILE A 66 -9.86 12.13 -9.93
CA ILE A 66 -11.27 12.47 -9.90
C ILE A 66 -11.57 13.50 -10.98
N ALA A 67 -12.38 13.12 -11.97
CA ALA A 67 -12.89 13.99 -13.03
C ALA A 67 -13.94 13.24 -13.88
N ALA A 68 -14.64 13.97 -14.75
CA ALA A 68 -15.53 13.35 -15.73
C ALA A 68 -14.79 12.49 -16.77
N GLY A 69 -15.36 11.35 -17.14
CA GLY A 69 -14.93 10.49 -18.25
C GLY A 69 -14.56 9.06 -17.88
N SER A 70 -14.38 8.19 -18.88
CA SER A 70 -14.13 6.76 -18.67
C SER A 70 -12.72 6.44 -18.14
N ASN A 71 -11.77 7.34 -18.31
CA ASN A 71 -10.40 7.23 -17.81
C ASN A 71 -10.16 8.02 -16.50
N ARG A 72 -11.22 8.27 -15.72
CA ARG A 72 -11.16 9.05 -14.47
C ARG A 72 -12.05 8.40 -13.41
N MET A 73 -11.73 8.62 -12.14
CA MET A 73 -12.57 8.20 -11.03
C MET A 73 -13.79 9.13 -10.91
N ASN A 74 -14.99 8.57 -11.01
CA ASN A 74 -16.25 9.29 -10.86
C ASN A 74 -17.39 8.32 -10.53
N ARG A 75 -18.58 8.87 -10.26
CA ARG A 75 -19.74 8.07 -9.85
C ARG A 75 -20.22 7.09 -10.93
N VAL A 76 -20.06 7.41 -12.22
CA VAL A 76 -20.40 6.48 -13.32
C VAL A 76 -19.46 5.27 -13.30
N LEU A 77 -18.15 5.51 -13.26
CA LEU A 77 -17.14 4.46 -13.24
C LEU A 77 -17.30 3.56 -12.00
N VAL A 78 -17.52 4.17 -10.83
CA VAL A 78 -17.74 3.46 -9.56
C VAL A 78 -19.05 2.66 -9.59
N SER A 79 -20.14 3.21 -10.13
CA SER A 79 -21.42 2.49 -10.25
C SER A 79 -21.28 1.25 -11.15
N GLN A 80 -20.55 1.37 -12.25
CA GLN A 80 -20.24 0.24 -13.13
C GLN A 80 -19.36 -0.79 -12.42
N ALA A 81 -18.38 -0.34 -11.62
CA ALA A 81 -17.52 -1.21 -10.81
C ALA A 81 -18.33 -2.00 -9.76
N ALA A 82 -19.22 -1.33 -9.04
CA ALA A 82 -20.07 -1.93 -8.03
C ALA A 82 -21.03 -2.97 -8.63
N ALA A 83 -21.72 -2.64 -9.73
CA ALA A 83 -22.62 -3.56 -10.40
C ALA A 83 -21.87 -4.77 -11.03
N GLY A 84 -20.68 -4.55 -11.59
CA GLY A 84 -19.84 -5.64 -12.10
C GLY A 84 -19.38 -6.59 -11.00
N LEU A 85 -18.92 -6.05 -9.87
CA LEU A 85 -18.57 -6.86 -8.70
C LEU A 85 -19.80 -7.58 -8.11
N ALA A 86 -20.98 -6.95 -8.08
CA ALA A 86 -22.21 -7.61 -7.64
C ALA A 86 -22.54 -8.83 -8.52
N ARG A 87 -22.44 -8.69 -9.84
CA ARG A 87 -22.65 -9.80 -10.79
C ARG A 87 -21.63 -10.91 -10.58
N PHE A 88 -20.35 -10.57 -10.41
CA PHE A 88 -19.31 -11.53 -10.09
C PHE A 88 -19.66 -12.34 -8.84
N LEU A 89 -20.06 -11.68 -7.75
CA LEU A 89 -20.42 -12.35 -6.49
C LEU A 89 -21.65 -13.25 -6.64
N LEU A 90 -22.69 -12.78 -7.32
CA LEU A 90 -23.91 -13.57 -7.57
C LEU A 90 -23.63 -14.81 -8.43
N ASN A 91 -22.75 -14.70 -9.43
CA ASN A 91 -22.35 -15.82 -10.29
C ASN A 91 -21.53 -16.88 -9.54
N HIS A 92 -20.86 -16.49 -8.45
CA HIS A 92 -20.01 -17.37 -7.64
C HIS A 92 -20.68 -17.85 -6.34
N ALA A 93 -21.85 -17.29 -5.99
CA ALA A 93 -22.60 -17.68 -4.81
C ALA A 93 -23.14 -19.12 -4.94
N ALA A 94 -23.25 -19.81 -3.81
CA ALA A 94 -23.94 -21.10 -3.78
C ALA A 94 -25.43 -20.91 -4.07
N ILE A 95 -26.05 -21.92 -4.70
CA ILE A 95 -27.48 -21.86 -5.05
C ILE A 95 -28.31 -21.66 -3.78
N GLY A 96 -29.01 -20.53 -3.71
CA GLY A 96 -29.91 -20.17 -2.60
C GLY A 96 -29.30 -19.24 -1.56
N ASP A 97 -28.00 -18.95 -1.63
CA ASP A 97 -27.32 -18.01 -0.74
C ASP A 97 -27.17 -16.65 -1.41
N ALA A 98 -27.51 -15.58 -0.68
CA ALA A 98 -27.22 -14.22 -1.11
C ALA A 98 -25.80 -13.85 -0.64
N PRO A 99 -24.88 -13.48 -1.55
CA PRO A 99 -23.55 -13.05 -1.15
C PRO A 99 -23.62 -11.73 -0.38
N SER A 100 -22.55 -11.42 0.32
CA SER A 100 -22.44 -10.27 1.21
C SER A 100 -21.14 -9.49 1.00
N VAL A 101 -21.20 -8.19 1.26
CA VAL A 101 -20.06 -7.28 1.08
C VAL A 101 -20.02 -6.24 2.19
N VAL A 102 -18.82 -5.99 2.72
CA VAL A 102 -18.54 -4.84 3.60
C VAL A 102 -17.85 -3.73 2.82
N ILE A 103 -18.28 -2.48 3.01
CA ILE A 103 -17.75 -1.31 2.32
C ILE A 103 -17.19 -0.33 3.34
N GLY A 104 -15.98 0.17 3.11
CA GLY A 104 -15.31 1.19 3.91
C GLY A 104 -14.75 2.29 3.03
N TYR A 105 -14.40 3.41 3.65
CA TYR A 105 -13.91 4.58 2.94
C TYR A 105 -13.02 5.46 3.82
N ASP A 106 -12.08 6.16 3.18
CA ASP A 106 -11.21 7.14 3.84
C ASP A 106 -11.76 8.58 3.76
N GLY A 107 -10.94 9.55 4.17
CA GLY A 107 -11.30 10.98 4.19
C GLY A 107 -11.18 11.72 2.85
N ARG A 108 -10.85 11.05 1.73
CA ARG A 108 -10.65 11.74 0.44
C ARG A 108 -11.96 12.29 -0.14
N LYS A 109 -11.82 13.25 -1.06
CA LYS A 109 -12.96 13.79 -1.81
C LYS A 109 -13.73 12.66 -2.48
N ASN A 110 -15.05 12.68 -2.32
CA ASN A 110 -16.01 11.70 -2.84
C ASN A 110 -15.88 10.27 -2.30
N SER A 111 -14.98 9.95 -1.36
CA SER A 111 -14.84 8.58 -0.83
C SER A 111 -16.15 8.06 -0.22
N ARG A 112 -16.84 8.89 0.58
CA ARG A 112 -18.16 8.55 1.12
C ARG A 112 -19.20 8.37 0.00
N VAL A 113 -19.22 9.25 -0.99
CA VAL A 113 -20.20 9.20 -2.10
C VAL A 113 -20.06 7.90 -2.87
N PHE A 114 -18.83 7.53 -3.23
CA PHE A 114 -18.52 6.28 -3.92
C PHE A 114 -18.87 5.06 -3.08
N ALA A 115 -18.60 5.08 -1.77
CA ALA A 115 -18.97 3.99 -0.87
C ALA A 115 -20.49 3.80 -0.75
N THR A 116 -21.24 4.90 -0.63
CA THR A 116 -22.71 4.87 -0.62
C THR A 116 -23.26 4.36 -1.94
N ASP A 117 -22.77 4.85 -3.09
CA ASP A 117 -23.19 4.36 -4.41
C ASP A 117 -22.95 2.85 -4.55
N THR A 118 -21.80 2.37 -4.09
CA THR A 118 -21.51 0.93 -4.06
C THR A 118 -22.50 0.16 -3.20
N ALA A 119 -22.75 0.62 -1.96
CA ALA A 119 -23.63 -0.09 -1.04
C ALA A 119 -25.07 -0.19 -1.58
N GLU A 120 -25.61 0.91 -2.11
CA GLU A 120 -26.95 0.96 -2.70
C GLU A 120 -27.08 0.04 -3.92
N ILE A 121 -26.10 0.06 -4.83
CA ILE A 121 -26.10 -0.77 -6.04
C ILE A 121 -25.96 -2.26 -5.71
N MET A 122 -25.08 -2.59 -4.74
CA MET A 122 -24.94 -3.97 -4.25
C MET A 122 -26.25 -4.48 -3.67
N ALA A 123 -26.86 -3.71 -2.78
CA ALA A 123 -28.15 -4.04 -2.17
C ALA A 123 -29.25 -4.21 -3.21
N GLY A 124 -29.34 -3.28 -4.17
CA GLY A 124 -30.32 -3.34 -5.26
C GLY A 124 -30.13 -4.54 -6.19
N ALA A 125 -28.88 -5.00 -6.37
CA ALA A 125 -28.57 -6.20 -7.15
C ALA A 125 -28.85 -7.52 -6.38
N GLY A 126 -29.18 -7.47 -5.09
CA GLY A 126 -29.43 -8.64 -4.26
C GLY A 126 -28.21 -9.15 -3.48
N VAL A 127 -27.15 -8.35 -3.37
CA VAL A 127 -25.99 -8.61 -2.50
C VAL A 127 -26.23 -7.90 -1.17
N ARG A 128 -26.09 -8.61 -0.04
CA ARG A 128 -26.20 -7.97 1.28
C ARG A 128 -25.05 -6.99 1.48
N ALA A 129 -25.33 -5.69 1.43
CA ALA A 129 -24.34 -4.65 1.60
C ALA A 129 -24.30 -4.12 3.04
N ILE A 130 -23.09 -3.99 3.59
CA ILE A 130 -22.82 -3.46 4.92
C ILE A 130 -21.83 -2.30 4.79
N LEU A 131 -22.25 -1.07 5.04
CA LEU A 131 -21.35 0.09 5.10
C LEU A 131 -20.74 0.20 6.49
N LEU A 132 -19.43 0.41 6.59
CA LEU A 132 -18.79 0.74 7.86
C LEU A 132 -19.33 2.07 8.43
N PRO A 133 -19.40 2.24 9.77
CA PRO A 133 -20.20 3.30 10.39
C PRO A 133 -19.70 4.73 10.09
N ARG A 134 -18.46 4.88 9.64
CA ARG A 134 -17.79 6.16 9.41
C ARG A 134 -16.52 5.99 8.57
N LEU A 135 -15.82 7.11 8.34
CA LEU A 135 -14.47 7.08 7.76
C LEU A 135 -13.55 6.29 8.70
N LEU A 136 -12.90 5.24 8.17
CA LEU A 136 -12.11 4.30 8.96
C LEU A 136 -10.89 3.82 8.18
N PRO A 137 -9.80 3.40 8.87
CA PRO A 137 -8.61 2.86 8.24
C PRO A 137 -8.86 1.64 7.35
N THR A 138 -8.05 1.48 6.30
CA THR A 138 -7.98 0.26 5.48
C THR A 138 -7.84 -1.02 6.31
N PRO A 139 -6.98 -1.11 7.36
CA PRO A 139 -6.90 -2.32 8.17
C PRO A 139 -8.20 -2.68 8.90
N VAL A 140 -9.06 -1.72 9.25
CA VAL A 140 -10.37 -2.00 9.86
C VAL A 140 -11.31 -2.67 8.87
N LEU A 141 -11.30 -2.25 7.59
CA LEU A 141 -12.04 -2.97 6.55
C LEU A 141 -11.49 -4.38 6.35
N ALA A 142 -10.17 -4.52 6.22
CA ALA A 142 -9.54 -5.82 5.99
C ALA A 142 -9.81 -6.81 7.14
N PHE A 143 -9.88 -6.31 8.38
CA PHE A 143 -10.37 -7.04 9.54
C PHE A 143 -11.86 -7.40 9.40
N ALA A 144 -12.71 -6.43 9.07
CA ALA A 144 -14.16 -6.58 9.01
C ALA A 144 -14.60 -7.67 8.02
N VAL A 145 -13.91 -7.85 6.89
CA VAL A 145 -14.20 -8.94 5.93
C VAL A 145 -14.20 -10.31 6.62
N ARG A 146 -13.23 -10.53 7.51
CA ARG A 146 -13.06 -11.80 8.24
C ARG A 146 -13.95 -11.86 9.47
N HIS A 147 -14.09 -10.75 10.17
CA HIS A 147 -14.85 -10.66 11.41
C HIS A 147 -16.36 -10.84 11.18
N LEU A 148 -16.88 -10.27 10.08
CA LEU A 148 -18.28 -10.37 9.68
C LEU A 148 -18.57 -11.61 8.80
N ASP A 149 -17.53 -12.36 8.44
CA ASP A 149 -17.59 -13.51 7.52
C ASP A 149 -18.33 -13.19 6.21
N VAL A 150 -17.96 -12.07 5.59
CA VAL A 150 -18.56 -11.62 4.32
C VAL A 150 -17.76 -12.08 3.11
N ASP A 151 -18.42 -12.19 1.96
CA ASP A 151 -17.84 -12.71 0.72
C ASP A 151 -16.87 -11.73 0.05
N ALA A 152 -17.05 -10.42 0.28
CA ALA A 152 -16.18 -9.40 -0.27
C ALA A 152 -16.01 -8.18 0.65
N GLY A 153 -14.94 -7.44 0.41
CA GLY A 153 -14.69 -6.12 0.97
C GLY A 153 -14.39 -5.10 -0.12
N VAL A 154 -14.87 -3.86 0.05
CA VAL A 154 -14.51 -2.72 -0.82
C VAL A 154 -13.94 -1.60 0.04
N MET A 155 -12.71 -1.17 -0.23
CA MET A 155 -12.12 0.04 0.36
C MET A 155 -12.10 1.15 -0.67
N VAL A 156 -12.83 2.23 -0.42
CA VAL A 156 -12.73 3.45 -1.21
C VAL A 156 -11.61 4.32 -0.66
N THR A 157 -10.47 4.27 -1.33
CA THR A 157 -9.27 5.04 -0.96
C THR A 157 -8.26 5.00 -2.10
N ALA A 158 -7.49 6.09 -2.23
CA ALA A 158 -6.23 6.08 -2.96
C ALA A 158 -5.01 6.21 -2.03
N SER A 159 -5.06 5.68 -0.80
CA SER A 159 -3.94 5.60 0.15
C SER A 159 -3.13 6.89 0.21
N HIS A 160 -1.88 6.89 -0.26
CA HIS A 160 -0.95 8.02 -0.25
C HIS A 160 -0.90 8.85 -1.54
N ASN A 161 -1.78 8.61 -2.52
CA ASN A 161 -1.78 9.36 -3.80
C ASN A 161 -2.10 10.85 -3.61
N PRO A 162 -1.90 11.70 -4.64
CA PRO A 162 -2.22 13.12 -4.57
C PRO A 162 -3.68 13.41 -4.15
N PRO A 163 -4.00 14.63 -3.69
CA PRO A 163 -5.34 15.01 -3.21
C PRO A 163 -6.49 14.71 -4.20
N ASN A 164 -6.26 14.93 -5.50
CA ASN A 164 -7.28 14.75 -6.53
C ASN A 164 -7.46 13.29 -6.97
N ASP A 165 -6.74 12.33 -6.39
CA ASP A 165 -6.91 10.91 -6.71
C ASP A 165 -7.86 10.23 -5.72
N ASN A 166 -8.64 9.28 -6.24
CA ASN A 166 -9.36 8.30 -5.43
C ASN A 166 -9.17 6.87 -6.00
N GLY A 167 -9.67 5.86 -5.29
CA GLY A 167 -9.48 4.47 -5.66
C GLY A 167 -10.53 3.55 -5.06
N TYR A 168 -10.49 2.30 -5.49
CA TYR A 168 -11.51 1.29 -5.22
C TYR A 168 -10.81 -0.07 -5.08
N LYS A 169 -10.39 -0.43 -3.87
CA LYS A 169 -9.70 -1.71 -3.59
C LYS A 169 -10.73 -2.80 -3.31
N VAL A 170 -10.49 -4.03 -3.80
CA VAL A 170 -11.38 -5.18 -3.58
C VAL A 170 -10.66 -6.31 -2.84
N TYR A 171 -11.38 -6.88 -1.88
CA TYR A 171 -10.98 -8.01 -1.06
C TYR A 171 -12.00 -9.14 -1.23
N LEU A 172 -11.57 -10.39 -1.18
CA LEU A 172 -12.47 -11.55 -1.20
C LEU A 172 -12.36 -12.34 0.09
N GLY A 173 -13.53 -12.73 0.63
CA GLY A 173 -13.70 -13.59 1.80
C GLY A 173 -13.48 -15.07 1.50
N GLY A 174 -14.08 -15.94 2.29
CA GLY A 174 -14.04 -17.40 2.08
C GLY A 174 -12.62 -17.94 1.87
N ARG A 175 -12.36 -18.50 0.68
CA ARG A 175 -11.05 -19.11 0.32
C ARG A 175 -9.90 -18.11 0.29
N ASP A 176 -10.18 -16.85 -0.03
CA ASP A 176 -9.20 -15.77 -0.06
C ASP A 176 -8.99 -15.14 1.32
N ARG A 177 -9.83 -15.52 2.30
CA ARG A 177 -9.70 -15.19 3.72
C ARG A 177 -9.63 -13.69 4.02
N GLY A 178 -10.18 -12.83 3.16
CA GLY A 178 -10.15 -11.38 3.29
C GLY A 178 -8.92 -10.72 2.64
N SER A 179 -8.21 -11.41 1.76
CA SER A 179 -7.04 -10.87 1.05
C SER A 179 -7.46 -10.04 -0.16
N GLN A 180 -6.61 -9.09 -0.57
CA GLN A 180 -6.77 -8.40 -1.86
C GLN A 180 -6.82 -9.39 -3.02
N ILE A 181 -7.57 -9.05 -4.06
CA ILE A 181 -7.78 -9.89 -5.25
C ILE A 181 -6.49 -10.17 -6.04
N VAL A 182 -6.43 -11.37 -6.63
CA VAL A 182 -5.42 -11.83 -7.59
C VAL A 182 -6.13 -12.51 -8.76
N SER A 183 -5.42 -12.77 -9.85
CA SER A 183 -5.97 -13.53 -10.96
C SER A 183 -6.33 -14.97 -10.56
N PRO A 184 -7.44 -15.53 -11.09
CA PRO A 184 -8.27 -14.99 -12.19
C PRO A 184 -9.38 -14.02 -11.76
N ALA A 185 -9.65 -13.85 -10.45
CA ALA A 185 -10.80 -13.07 -9.97
C ALA A 185 -10.76 -11.60 -10.43
N ASP A 186 -9.59 -10.98 -10.51
CA ASP A 186 -9.48 -9.60 -10.99
C ASP A 186 -9.90 -9.43 -12.46
N VAL A 187 -9.58 -10.40 -13.31
CA VAL A 187 -9.99 -10.45 -14.72
C VAL A 187 -11.48 -10.68 -14.83
N GLU A 188 -12.02 -11.65 -14.10
CA GLU A 188 -13.45 -11.98 -14.12
C GLU A 188 -14.31 -10.79 -13.65
N ILE A 189 -13.89 -10.10 -12.58
CA ILE A 189 -14.56 -8.87 -12.14
C ILE A 189 -14.46 -7.79 -13.22
N ALA A 190 -13.30 -7.58 -13.83
CA ALA A 190 -13.13 -6.59 -14.90
C ALA A 190 -14.05 -6.88 -16.11
N GLU A 191 -14.23 -8.14 -16.49
CA GLU A 191 -15.15 -8.56 -17.55
C GLU A 191 -16.61 -8.22 -17.22
N GLU A 192 -17.07 -8.50 -15.99
CA GLU A 192 -18.42 -8.13 -15.55
C GLU A 192 -18.62 -6.61 -15.49
N ILE A 193 -17.60 -5.85 -15.07
CA ILE A 193 -17.62 -4.37 -15.09
C ILE A 193 -17.79 -3.85 -16.52
N LEU A 194 -17.03 -4.41 -17.47
CA LEU A 194 -17.13 -4.02 -18.88
C LEU A 194 -18.51 -4.39 -19.43
N LEU A 195 -19.04 -5.57 -19.11
CA LEU A 195 -20.37 -5.96 -19.54
C LEU A 195 -21.44 -4.97 -19.06
N VAL A 196 -21.40 -4.57 -17.79
CA VAL A 196 -22.29 -3.52 -17.26
C VAL A 196 -22.10 -2.20 -18.01
N ALA A 197 -20.86 -1.74 -18.19
CA ALA A 197 -20.56 -0.48 -18.86
C ALA A 197 -21.10 -0.43 -20.31
N HIS A 198 -21.21 -1.57 -20.99
CA HIS A 198 -21.76 -1.64 -22.36
C HIS A 198 -23.27 -1.85 -22.42
N SER A 199 -23.89 -2.40 -21.37
CA SER A 199 -25.27 -2.91 -21.44
C SER A 199 -26.27 -2.18 -20.54
N ALA A 200 -25.81 -1.35 -19.60
CA ALA A 200 -26.67 -0.66 -18.65
C ALA A 200 -26.38 0.84 -18.57
N ASN A 201 -27.44 1.63 -18.39
CA ASN A 201 -27.33 3.02 -17.95
C ASN A 201 -27.20 3.04 -16.43
N VAL A 202 -26.20 3.74 -15.88
CA VAL A 202 -25.96 3.76 -14.42
C VAL A 202 -27.12 4.37 -13.62
N LEU A 203 -27.93 5.24 -14.24
CA LEU A 203 -29.13 5.81 -13.62
C LEU A 203 -30.27 4.81 -13.48
N GLU A 204 -30.22 3.69 -14.22
CA GLU A 204 -31.23 2.63 -14.21
C GLU A 204 -30.80 1.41 -13.39
N LEU A 205 -29.58 1.40 -12.85
CA LEU A 205 -29.11 0.34 -11.97
C LEU A 205 -29.99 0.27 -10.70
N PRO A 206 -30.40 -0.95 -10.28
CA PRO A 206 -31.24 -1.09 -9.09
C PRO A 206 -30.46 -0.62 -7.87
N ARG A 207 -31.14 0.10 -6.99
CA ARG A 207 -30.62 0.59 -5.71
C ARG A 207 -31.59 0.22 -4.60
N ALA A 208 -31.07 -0.14 -3.43
CA ALA A 208 -31.87 -0.45 -2.26
C ALA A 208 -31.15 0.01 -0.98
N ASP A 209 -31.85 -0.04 0.15
CA ASP A 209 -31.28 0.23 1.45
C ASP A 209 -30.23 -0.83 1.82
N TYR A 210 -29.20 -0.41 2.54
CA TYR A 210 -28.08 -1.24 2.99
C TYR A 210 -27.94 -1.20 4.52
N ASP A 211 -27.26 -2.19 5.09
CA ASP A 211 -26.95 -2.24 6.52
C ASP A 211 -25.79 -1.27 6.84
N THR A 212 -25.78 -0.67 8.04
CA THR A 212 -24.58 -0.02 8.59
C THR A 212 -24.00 -0.91 9.68
N ALA A 213 -22.69 -1.18 9.63
CA ALA A 213 -22.01 -1.97 10.65
C ALA A 213 -22.04 -1.23 12.01
N ASP A 214 -22.15 -2.01 13.08
CA ASP A 214 -22.09 -1.50 14.45
C ASP A 214 -20.65 -1.14 14.85
N GLU A 215 -20.48 -0.19 15.77
CA GLU A 215 -19.15 0.20 16.29
C GLU A 215 -18.42 -0.97 16.94
N SER A 216 -19.11 -2.03 17.37
CA SER A 216 -18.49 -3.26 17.88
C SER A 216 -17.50 -3.91 16.92
N VAL A 217 -17.60 -3.68 15.61
CA VAL A 217 -16.59 -4.12 14.63
C VAL A 217 -15.27 -3.38 14.83
N VAL A 218 -15.35 -2.06 15.09
CA VAL A 218 -14.19 -1.21 15.39
C VAL A 218 -13.64 -1.56 16.77
N ASP A 219 -14.51 -1.78 17.76
CA ASP A 219 -14.12 -2.21 19.11
C ASP A 219 -13.36 -3.55 19.08
N ALA A 220 -13.83 -4.50 18.27
CA ALA A 220 -13.18 -5.80 18.11
C ALA A 220 -11.81 -5.67 17.44
N TYR A 221 -11.67 -4.81 16.42
CA TYR A 221 -10.38 -4.50 15.81
C TYR A 221 -9.40 -3.87 16.82
N VAL A 222 -9.88 -2.88 17.59
CA VAL A 222 -9.08 -2.20 18.63
C VAL A 222 -8.62 -3.20 19.69
N ALA A 223 -9.51 -4.09 20.16
CA ALA A 223 -9.17 -5.10 21.14
C ALA A 223 -8.15 -6.13 20.61
N ALA A 224 -8.33 -6.61 19.37
CA ALA A 224 -7.40 -7.52 18.71
C ALA A 224 -6.02 -6.87 18.52
N THR A 225 -5.99 -5.60 18.11
CA THR A 225 -4.77 -4.83 17.92
C THR A 225 -4.04 -4.56 19.22
N ALA A 226 -4.77 -4.18 20.27
CA ALA A 226 -4.20 -3.96 21.60
C ALA A 226 -3.57 -5.23 22.19
N ALA A 227 -4.17 -6.40 21.92
CA ALA A 227 -3.70 -7.69 22.42
C ALA A 227 -2.37 -8.17 21.79
N ILE A 228 -1.88 -7.51 20.73
CA ILE A 228 -0.60 -7.82 20.09
C ILE A 228 0.57 -7.53 21.03
N ALA A 229 0.46 -6.46 21.82
CA ALA A 229 1.50 -6.02 22.72
C ALA A 229 1.18 -6.39 24.18
N PRO A 230 2.16 -6.85 24.97
CA PRO A 230 2.00 -6.87 26.41
C PRO A 230 1.87 -5.44 26.97
N ALA A 231 1.34 -5.32 28.19
CA ALA A 231 1.34 -4.06 28.91
C ALA A 231 2.78 -3.51 29.07
N PRO A 232 3.01 -2.20 28.86
CA PRO A 232 4.35 -1.63 28.87
C PRO A 232 5.01 -1.69 30.25
N ARG A 233 6.30 -2.06 30.27
CA ARG A 233 7.18 -1.97 31.47
C ARG A 233 7.73 -0.56 31.69
N ALA A 234 7.82 0.23 30.63
CA ALA A 234 8.19 1.64 30.62
C ALA A 234 7.39 2.35 29.53
N GLN A 235 7.15 3.65 29.69
CA GLN A 235 6.46 4.47 28.69
C GLN A 235 7.46 5.23 27.84
N ILE A 236 7.20 5.34 26.54
CA ILE A 236 7.98 6.12 25.58
C ILE A 236 7.30 7.47 25.37
N ASN A 237 8.07 8.55 25.36
CA ASN A 237 7.57 9.84 24.89
C ASN A 237 7.51 9.81 23.36
N ALA A 238 6.31 9.74 22.78
CA ALA A 238 6.12 9.62 21.34
C ALA A 238 5.38 10.82 20.74
N VAL A 239 5.64 11.07 19.46
CA VAL A 239 4.84 11.96 18.61
C VAL A 239 4.14 11.16 17.52
N TYR A 240 2.89 11.52 17.23
CA TYR A 240 2.07 10.91 16.20
C TYR A 240 1.56 11.93 15.18
N THR A 241 1.54 11.54 13.91
CA THR A 241 0.81 12.25 12.84
C THR A 241 -0.03 11.28 12.01
N ALA A 242 -1.27 11.68 11.71
CA ALA A 242 -2.14 10.97 10.77
C ALA A 242 -1.94 11.44 9.32
N MET A 243 -1.13 12.48 9.07
CA MET A 243 -0.95 13.11 7.75
C MET A 243 -2.28 13.44 7.04
N HIS A 244 -3.23 14.02 7.79
CA HIS A 244 -4.61 14.30 7.35
C HIS A 244 -5.42 13.05 7.00
N GLY A 245 -5.01 11.91 7.53
CA GLY A 245 -5.62 10.61 7.36
C GLY A 245 -6.64 10.24 8.43
N VAL A 246 -7.16 9.03 8.30
CA VAL A 246 -8.22 8.47 9.16
C VAL A 246 -7.69 7.59 10.30
N GLY A 247 -6.37 7.52 10.47
CA GLY A 247 -5.69 6.62 11.41
C GLY A 247 -5.86 6.97 12.89
N TRP A 248 -5.90 8.27 13.22
CA TRP A 248 -5.71 8.76 14.59
C TRP A 248 -6.65 8.13 15.62
N GLU A 249 -7.96 8.22 15.41
CA GLU A 249 -8.93 7.79 16.42
C GLU A 249 -8.82 6.29 16.71
N THR A 250 -8.61 5.48 15.66
CA THR A 250 -8.45 4.03 15.82
C THR A 250 -7.14 3.70 16.52
N PHE A 251 -6.06 4.38 16.17
CA PHE A 251 -4.75 4.22 16.79
C PHE A 251 -4.76 4.64 18.27
N ALA A 252 -5.28 5.81 18.62
CA ALA A 252 -5.35 6.29 20.00
C ALA A 252 -6.12 5.33 20.91
N ARG A 253 -7.23 4.77 20.40
CA ARG A 253 -8.01 3.74 21.10
C ARG A 253 -7.22 2.45 21.31
N ALA A 254 -6.47 1.98 20.30
CA ALA A 254 -5.62 0.79 20.41
C ALA A 254 -4.45 0.97 21.38
N VAL A 255 -3.78 2.13 21.34
CA VAL A 255 -2.71 2.53 22.26
C VAL A 255 -3.22 2.55 23.70
N THR A 256 -4.35 3.22 23.95
CA THR A 256 -4.99 3.28 25.27
C THR A 256 -5.38 1.90 25.77
N ALA A 257 -6.01 1.08 24.92
CA ALA A 257 -6.44 -0.27 25.28
C ALA A 257 -5.26 -1.22 25.57
N ALA A 258 -4.10 -1.01 24.95
CA ALA A 258 -2.86 -1.74 25.23
C ALA A 258 -2.10 -1.22 26.46
N GLY A 259 -2.53 -0.10 27.05
CA GLY A 259 -1.94 0.47 28.27
C GLY A 259 -0.73 1.39 28.03
N PHE A 260 -0.50 1.84 26.80
CA PHE A 260 0.51 2.84 26.48
C PHE A 260 -0.01 4.26 26.74
N ASP A 261 0.90 5.18 27.04
CA ASP A 261 0.59 6.60 27.09
C ASP A 261 0.23 7.12 25.69
N GLU A 262 -0.76 8.00 25.61
CA GLU A 262 -1.15 8.65 24.37
C GLU A 262 -0.02 9.57 23.89
N PRO A 263 0.40 9.49 22.60
CA PRO A 263 1.47 10.32 22.10
C PRO A 263 1.04 11.78 21.95
N HIS A 264 2.02 12.67 21.93
CA HIS A 264 1.82 14.03 21.45
C HIS A 264 1.40 14.00 19.98
N VAL A 265 0.48 14.88 19.57
CA VAL A 265 -0.04 14.89 18.20
C VAL A 265 0.43 16.10 17.43
N VAL A 266 0.70 15.90 16.14
CA VAL A 266 0.87 17.01 15.20
C VAL A 266 -0.51 17.58 14.88
N HIS A 267 -0.97 18.56 15.68
CA HIS A 267 -2.31 19.15 15.55
C HIS A 267 -2.66 19.60 14.12
N ALA A 268 -1.68 20.10 13.37
CA ALA A 268 -1.88 20.55 11.99
C ALA A 268 -2.14 19.42 10.97
N GLN A 269 -2.00 18.15 11.36
CA GLN A 269 -2.10 16.97 10.49
C GLN A 269 -2.98 15.86 11.08
N ILE A 270 -3.65 16.10 12.21
CA ILE A 270 -4.31 15.03 12.98
C ILE A 270 -5.71 14.70 12.46
N GLU A 271 -6.43 15.71 11.97
CA GLU A 271 -7.81 15.57 11.46
C GLU A 271 -7.81 15.19 9.97
N PRO A 272 -8.74 14.35 9.51
CA PRO A 272 -8.90 14.06 8.09
C PRO A 272 -9.17 15.32 7.25
N ASP A 273 -8.33 15.58 6.25
CA ASP A 273 -8.51 16.68 5.28
C ASP A 273 -8.19 16.19 3.86
N PRO A 274 -9.17 16.14 2.93
CA PRO A 274 -8.97 15.64 1.57
C PRO A 274 -8.01 16.51 0.73
N ALA A 275 -7.73 17.74 1.14
CA ALA A 275 -6.81 18.64 0.44
C ALA A 275 -5.33 18.42 0.83
N PHE A 276 -5.06 17.69 1.92
CA PHE A 276 -3.72 17.46 2.46
C PHE A 276 -2.87 18.75 2.57
N PRO A 277 -3.37 19.84 3.19
CA PRO A 277 -2.85 21.21 2.99
C PRO A 277 -1.40 21.44 3.45
N THR A 278 -0.83 20.54 4.24
CA THR A 278 0.54 20.66 4.77
C THR A 278 1.58 19.87 3.98
N VAL A 279 1.17 19.03 3.03
CA VAL A 279 2.07 18.12 2.31
C VAL A 279 1.74 18.10 0.82
N ALA A 280 2.77 18.12 -0.04
CA ALA A 280 2.56 18.01 -1.48
C ALA A 280 2.07 16.60 -1.89
N PHE A 281 2.50 15.59 -1.14
CA PHE A 281 2.15 14.19 -1.37
C PHE A 281 2.08 13.48 -0.01
N PRO A 282 0.93 12.89 0.36
CA PRO A 282 0.73 12.35 1.69
C PRO A 282 1.32 10.94 1.84
N ASN A 283 2.61 10.80 1.56
CA ASN A 283 3.40 9.60 1.80
C ASN A 283 4.55 9.93 2.76
N PRO A 284 4.65 9.25 3.92
CA PRO A 284 5.74 9.48 4.87
C PRO A 284 7.16 9.28 4.30
N GLU A 285 7.31 8.64 3.13
CA GLU A 285 8.60 8.49 2.45
C GLU A 285 9.08 9.74 1.73
N GLU A 286 8.16 10.64 1.36
CA GLU A 286 8.45 11.78 0.51
C GLU A 286 9.18 12.89 1.28
N PRO A 287 10.12 13.60 0.64
CA PRO A 287 10.75 14.77 1.25
C PRO A 287 9.72 15.78 1.73
N GLY A 288 9.88 16.27 2.96
CA GLY A 288 8.99 17.25 3.59
C GLY A 288 7.77 16.66 4.31
N ALA A 289 7.41 15.40 4.06
CA ALA A 289 6.22 14.78 4.65
C ALA A 289 6.30 14.67 6.19
N MET A 290 7.50 14.43 6.72
CA MET A 290 7.77 14.21 8.15
C MET A 290 8.22 15.49 8.89
N ASP A 291 8.28 16.64 8.23
CA ASP A 291 8.90 17.85 8.80
C ASP A 291 8.13 18.37 10.02
N LEU A 292 6.79 18.40 9.95
CA LEU A 292 5.96 18.83 11.08
C LEU A 292 6.06 17.87 12.27
N ALA A 293 6.09 16.55 12.00
CA ALA A 293 6.27 15.55 13.04
C ALA A 293 7.65 15.63 13.70
N THR A 294 8.70 15.88 12.92
CA THR A 294 10.06 16.13 13.42
C THR A 294 10.16 17.43 14.22
N ALA A 295 9.42 18.48 13.82
CA ALA A 295 9.35 19.72 14.58
C ALA A 295 8.68 19.51 15.95
N GLU A 296 7.51 18.85 15.98
CA GLU A 296 6.83 18.50 17.22
C GLU A 296 7.70 17.60 18.11
N ALA A 297 8.37 16.60 17.52
CA ALA A 297 9.28 15.72 18.24
C ALA A 297 10.43 16.47 18.93
N ARG A 298 10.99 17.51 18.31
CA ARG A 298 12.00 18.37 18.95
C ARG A 298 11.43 19.15 20.12
N GLU A 299 10.24 19.73 19.96
CA GLU A 299 9.58 20.50 21.02
C GLU A 299 9.25 19.64 22.23
N GLN A 300 8.72 18.44 22.00
CA GLN A 300 8.36 17.50 23.06
C GLN A 300 9.53 16.65 23.56
N GLN A 301 10.71 16.75 22.92
CA GLN A 301 11.86 15.87 23.19
C GLN A 301 11.49 14.38 23.08
N ALA A 302 10.75 14.04 22.02
CA ALA A 302 10.23 12.70 21.79
C ALA A 302 11.36 11.68 21.54
N GLU A 303 11.14 10.45 21.99
CA GLU A 303 12.03 9.31 21.75
C GLU A 303 11.63 8.52 20.50
N LEU A 304 10.43 8.77 19.98
CA LEU A 304 9.86 8.08 18.83
C LEU A 304 8.88 8.99 18.08
N VAL A 305 8.95 8.98 16.76
CA VAL A 305 7.94 9.58 15.88
C VAL A 305 7.23 8.48 15.11
N ILE A 306 5.91 8.53 15.09
CA ILE A 306 5.02 7.59 14.41
C ILE A 306 4.21 8.36 13.38
N ALA A 307 4.20 7.89 12.14
CA ALA A 307 3.37 8.45 11.09
C ALA A 307 2.64 7.35 10.32
N ASN A 308 1.35 7.53 10.10
CA ASN A 308 0.58 6.73 9.16
C ASN A 308 0.33 7.53 7.87
N ASP A 309 0.16 6.81 6.75
CA ASP A 309 -0.40 7.41 5.54
C ASP A 309 -1.93 7.58 5.67
N PRO A 310 -2.62 8.25 4.73
CA PRO A 310 -4.00 8.68 4.92
C PRO A 310 -5.02 7.58 5.22
N ASP A 311 -4.84 6.36 4.70
CA ASP A 311 -5.70 5.21 4.99
C ASP A 311 -5.13 4.26 6.06
N ALA A 312 -4.00 4.66 6.67
CA ALA A 312 -3.29 4.00 7.76
C ALA A 312 -2.93 2.52 7.53
N ASP A 313 -2.69 2.17 6.26
CA ASP A 313 -2.12 0.86 5.91
C ASP A 313 -0.58 0.87 5.99
N ARG A 314 0.06 2.04 6.07
CA ARG A 314 1.51 2.20 6.20
C ARG A 314 1.95 2.76 7.55
N LEU A 315 3.20 2.49 7.90
CA LEU A 315 3.87 3.02 9.08
C LEU A 315 5.25 3.58 8.74
N ALA A 316 5.51 4.83 9.10
CA ALA A 316 6.86 5.36 9.20
C ALA A 316 7.25 5.61 10.65
N ILE A 317 8.53 5.36 10.93
CA ILE A 317 9.15 5.61 12.21
C ILE A 317 10.32 6.56 12.04
N ALA A 318 10.46 7.54 12.92
CA ALA A 318 11.71 8.27 13.11
C ALA A 318 12.18 8.20 14.56
N ILE A 319 13.50 8.20 14.76
CA ILE A 319 14.14 8.10 16.06
C ILE A 319 15.15 9.24 16.23
N PRO A 320 15.49 9.65 17.46
CA PRO A 320 16.54 10.64 17.70
C PRO A 320 17.86 10.23 17.05
N ASP A 321 18.47 11.16 16.32
CA ASP A 321 19.80 11.00 15.74
C ASP A 321 20.48 12.37 15.66
N ALA A 322 21.46 12.59 16.54
CA ALA A 322 22.18 13.87 16.63
C ALA A 322 23.07 14.15 15.41
N ALA A 323 23.33 13.15 14.55
CA ALA A 323 24.11 13.33 13.33
C ALA A 323 23.26 13.83 12.14
N VAL A 324 21.92 13.78 12.25
CA VAL A 324 21.00 14.20 11.20
C VAL A 324 20.51 15.62 11.46
N ASP A 325 20.45 16.43 10.42
CA ASP A 325 19.86 17.77 10.52
C ASP A 325 18.38 17.66 10.92
N GLY A 326 17.98 18.46 11.91
CA GLY A 326 16.67 18.30 12.56
C GLY A 326 16.63 17.27 13.70
N GLY A 327 17.70 16.51 13.96
CA GLY A 327 17.87 15.69 15.16
C GLY A 327 17.10 14.38 15.19
N TYR A 328 16.39 14.02 14.10
CA TYR A 328 15.64 12.78 13.98
C TYR A 328 15.91 12.11 12.63
N ARG A 329 16.20 10.82 12.66
CA ARG A 329 16.38 9.99 11.48
C ARG A 329 15.14 9.16 11.22
N ARG A 330 14.52 9.34 10.06
CA ARG A 330 13.51 8.41 9.56
C ARG A 330 14.17 7.07 9.24
N LEU A 331 13.64 6.00 9.81
CA LEU A 331 14.05 4.65 9.48
C LEU A 331 13.49 4.28 8.09
N SER A 332 14.29 3.56 7.31
CA SER A 332 13.81 2.96 6.06
C SER A 332 12.75 1.90 6.36
N GLY A 333 11.87 1.62 5.39
CA GLY A 333 10.86 0.61 5.61
C GLY A 333 11.44 -0.80 5.81
N ASN A 334 12.62 -1.06 5.26
CA ASN A 334 13.42 -2.24 5.54
C ASN A 334 13.89 -2.29 7.00
N GLU A 335 14.46 -1.22 7.56
CA GLU A 335 14.87 -1.21 8.97
C GLU A 335 13.69 -1.49 9.91
N VAL A 336 12.55 -0.82 9.70
CA VAL A 336 11.33 -1.05 10.51
C VAL A 336 10.84 -2.49 10.34
N GLY A 337 10.80 -3.01 9.10
CA GLY A 337 10.38 -4.37 8.80
C GLY A 337 11.27 -5.44 9.43
N LEU A 338 12.59 -5.22 9.44
CA LEU A 338 13.56 -6.11 10.08
C LEU A 338 13.42 -6.11 11.60
N LEU A 339 13.23 -4.94 12.21
CA LEU A 339 13.01 -4.82 13.66
C LEU A 339 11.70 -5.50 14.10
N LEU A 340 10.60 -5.26 13.38
CA LEU A 340 9.32 -5.91 13.66
C LEU A 340 9.38 -7.43 13.41
N GLY A 341 10.02 -7.86 12.32
CA GLY A 341 10.21 -9.26 12.01
C GLY A 341 11.02 -10.00 13.08
N TRP A 342 12.05 -9.35 13.62
CA TRP A 342 12.82 -9.87 14.75
C TRP A 342 11.98 -9.94 16.03
N TRP A 343 11.26 -8.86 16.36
CA TRP A 343 10.36 -8.81 17.52
C TRP A 343 9.28 -9.93 17.48
N VAL A 344 8.72 -10.21 16.30
CA VAL A 344 7.80 -11.34 16.10
C VAL A 344 8.52 -12.68 16.23
N ALA A 345 9.74 -12.81 15.70
CA ALA A 345 10.51 -14.05 15.76
C ALA A 345 10.85 -14.45 17.21
N GLU A 346 11.25 -13.49 18.06
CA GLU A 346 11.50 -13.71 19.49
C GLU A 346 10.26 -14.27 20.19
N ARG A 347 9.10 -13.66 19.95
CA ARG A 347 7.82 -14.08 20.56
C ARG A 347 7.33 -15.44 20.07
N ASN A 348 7.64 -15.79 18.83
CA ASN A 348 7.35 -17.14 18.33
C ASN A 348 8.24 -18.19 18.98
N ALA A 349 9.50 -17.86 19.28
CA ALA A 349 10.42 -18.76 19.96
C ALA A 349 10.02 -19.06 21.42
N ASP A 350 9.40 -18.10 22.11
CA ASP A 350 9.02 -18.21 23.52
C ASP A 350 7.76 -19.07 23.80
N GLY A 351 7.06 -19.58 22.77
CA GLY A 351 5.73 -20.20 22.93
C GLY A 351 5.37 -21.40 22.06
N ARG A 352 6.21 -21.87 21.12
CA ARG A 352 5.89 -23.01 20.22
C ARG A 352 7.12 -23.83 19.83
N THR A 353 6.87 -25.01 19.23
CA THR A 353 7.89 -25.91 18.66
C THR A 353 8.69 -25.20 17.55
N PRO A 354 10.02 -25.40 17.46
CA PRO A 354 10.82 -24.93 16.32
C PRO A 354 10.24 -25.37 14.96
N GLY A 355 10.15 -24.46 13.99
CA GLY A 355 9.61 -24.72 12.65
C GLY A 355 8.14 -24.35 12.43
N ASP A 356 7.44 -23.78 13.42
CA ASP A 356 6.02 -23.41 13.32
C ASP A 356 5.87 -21.90 13.05
N GLY A 357 5.96 -21.48 11.78
CA GLY A 357 5.72 -20.10 11.36
C GLY A 357 6.60 -19.62 10.19
N THR A 358 6.09 -18.66 9.42
CA THR A 358 6.77 -18.08 8.25
C THR A 358 6.90 -16.57 8.37
N LEU A 359 8.14 -16.07 8.21
CA LEU A 359 8.40 -14.65 7.93
C LEU A 359 8.42 -14.45 6.41
N ALA A 360 7.65 -13.48 5.91
CA ALA A 360 7.56 -13.22 4.48
C ALA A 360 7.83 -11.76 4.12
N CYS A 361 8.42 -11.53 2.96
CA CYS A 361 8.52 -10.18 2.40
C CYS A 361 8.47 -10.20 0.88
N SER A 362 8.24 -9.04 0.27
CA SER A 362 8.35 -8.94 -1.19
C SER A 362 9.80 -9.11 -1.64
N ILE A 363 10.01 -9.58 -2.87
CA ILE A 363 11.34 -9.85 -3.42
C ILE A 363 12.25 -8.62 -3.40
N VAL A 364 11.67 -7.42 -3.45
CA VAL A 364 12.40 -6.13 -3.44
C VAL A 364 12.68 -5.60 -2.04
N SER A 365 12.19 -6.29 -1.00
CA SER A 365 12.47 -5.95 0.40
C SER A 365 13.76 -6.61 0.88
N SER A 366 14.39 -6.05 1.91
CA SER A 366 15.72 -6.46 2.38
C SER A 366 15.84 -7.97 2.61
N PRO A 367 16.93 -8.61 2.17
CA PRO A 367 17.17 -10.03 2.42
C PRO A 367 17.47 -10.33 3.90
N GLY A 368 17.61 -9.31 4.75
CA GLY A 368 17.88 -9.47 6.19
C GLY A 368 16.81 -10.28 6.92
N LEU A 369 15.55 -10.28 6.47
CA LEU A 369 14.49 -11.05 7.12
C LEU A 369 14.73 -12.56 7.00
N ALA A 370 15.37 -13.01 5.92
CA ALA A 370 15.77 -14.40 5.78
C ALA A 370 16.84 -14.81 6.81
N ALA A 371 17.74 -13.89 7.18
CA ALA A 371 18.74 -14.12 8.22
C ALA A 371 18.08 -14.24 9.60
N VAL A 372 17.09 -13.39 9.90
CA VAL A 372 16.26 -13.48 11.12
C VAL A 372 15.54 -14.82 11.17
N ALA A 373 14.81 -15.20 10.10
CA ALA A 373 14.07 -16.46 10.04
C ALA A 373 14.98 -17.66 10.30
N ARG A 374 16.15 -17.71 9.65
CA ARG A 374 17.14 -18.78 9.83
C ARG A 374 17.66 -18.86 11.26
N HIS A 375 17.93 -17.72 11.90
CA HIS A 375 18.43 -17.68 13.28
C HIS A 375 17.43 -18.30 14.27
N TYR A 376 16.14 -18.02 14.10
CA TYR A 376 15.07 -18.54 14.96
C TYR A 376 14.47 -19.87 14.49
N GLY A 377 15.00 -20.48 13.42
CA GLY A 377 14.48 -21.73 12.88
C GLY A 377 13.07 -21.63 12.28
N LEU A 378 12.68 -20.44 11.81
CA LEU A 378 11.41 -20.17 11.13
C LEU A 378 11.55 -20.37 9.61
N HIS A 379 10.43 -20.59 8.94
CA HIS A 379 10.38 -20.57 7.49
C HIS A 379 10.50 -19.13 6.96
N PHE A 380 11.05 -19.00 5.76
CA PHE A 380 11.14 -17.73 5.05
C PHE A 380 10.48 -17.85 3.68
N SER A 381 9.69 -16.84 3.30
CA SER A 381 9.05 -16.77 1.98
C SER A 381 9.29 -15.43 1.32
N ASN A 382 9.79 -15.46 0.08
CA ASN A 382 9.85 -14.31 -0.79
C ASN A 382 8.66 -14.35 -1.75
N THR A 383 7.95 -13.24 -1.90
CA THR A 383 6.81 -13.13 -2.81
C THR A 383 7.00 -11.99 -3.81
N LEU A 384 6.21 -11.93 -4.89
CA LEU A 384 6.20 -10.73 -5.73
C LEU A 384 5.73 -9.50 -4.91
N THR A 385 6.05 -8.30 -5.42
CA THR A 385 5.55 -7.04 -4.84
C THR A 385 4.02 -7.00 -4.84
N GLY A 386 3.46 -6.49 -3.75
CA GLY A 386 2.04 -6.40 -3.46
C GLY A 386 1.65 -7.33 -2.33
N PHE A 387 1.09 -6.76 -1.27
CA PHE A 387 0.64 -7.48 -0.06
C PHE A 387 -0.35 -8.62 -0.31
N LYS A 388 -1.07 -8.61 -1.44
CA LYS A 388 -1.88 -9.74 -1.93
C LYS A 388 -1.11 -11.06 -1.99
N TRP A 389 0.20 -11.02 -2.26
CA TRP A 389 1.04 -12.22 -2.29
C TRP A 389 1.57 -12.58 -0.90
N ILE A 390 2.01 -11.57 -0.13
CA ILE A 390 2.56 -11.76 1.21
C ILE A 390 1.53 -12.36 2.14
N SER A 391 0.29 -11.83 2.14
CA SER A 391 -0.78 -12.31 3.01
C SER A 391 -1.23 -13.74 2.72
N ARG A 392 -0.83 -14.31 1.58
CA ARG A 392 -1.08 -15.70 1.17
C ARG A 392 0.09 -16.65 1.50
N ALA A 393 1.19 -16.16 2.06
CA ALA A 393 2.31 -17.02 2.45
C ALA A 393 1.84 -18.08 3.48
N PRO A 394 2.14 -19.37 3.27
CA PRO A 394 1.73 -20.43 4.19
C PRO A 394 2.32 -20.22 5.59
N GLY A 395 1.51 -20.36 6.64
CA GLY A 395 1.96 -20.23 8.03
C GLY A 395 2.46 -18.82 8.40
N LEU A 396 2.06 -17.78 7.66
CA LEU A 396 2.50 -16.41 7.90
C LEU A 396 2.29 -15.98 9.35
N VAL A 397 3.37 -15.53 9.99
CA VAL A 397 3.35 -14.87 11.31
C VAL A 397 3.77 -13.40 11.23
N PHE A 398 4.54 -13.04 10.21
CA PHE A 398 4.92 -11.65 9.91
C PHE A 398 5.16 -11.46 8.42
N GLY A 399 4.61 -10.38 7.87
CA GLY A 399 4.80 -9.97 6.48
C GLY A 399 5.24 -8.52 6.37
N PHE A 400 6.15 -8.18 5.46
CA PHE A 400 6.39 -6.76 5.14
C PHE A 400 6.79 -6.47 3.70
N GLU A 401 6.56 -5.22 3.29
CA GLU A 401 7.11 -4.61 2.08
C GLU A 401 7.92 -3.38 2.46
N GLU A 402 9.06 -3.19 1.79
CA GLU A 402 9.96 -2.04 1.99
C GLU A 402 9.26 -0.67 1.88
N ALA A 403 8.17 -0.60 1.12
CA ALA A 403 7.33 0.59 0.97
C ALA A 403 6.38 0.82 2.17
N LEU A 404 6.93 0.72 3.38
CA LEU A 404 6.29 1.00 4.67
C LEU A 404 5.08 0.13 5.05
N GLY A 405 4.94 -1.06 4.44
CA GLY A 405 3.80 -1.95 4.68
C GLY A 405 4.17 -3.11 5.59
N TYR A 406 3.42 -3.32 6.68
CA TYR A 406 3.70 -4.37 7.67
C TYR A 406 2.42 -5.11 8.08
N LEU A 407 2.55 -6.39 8.39
CA LEU A 407 1.48 -7.22 8.95
C LEU A 407 2.05 -8.07 10.08
N VAL A 408 1.79 -7.63 11.30
CA VAL A 408 2.20 -8.29 12.55
C VAL A 408 1.10 -9.19 13.13
N ASN A 409 -0.15 -9.04 12.65
CA ASN A 409 -1.29 -9.85 13.06
C ASN A 409 -2.02 -10.50 11.85
N PRO A 410 -1.39 -11.47 11.16
CA PRO A 410 -2.00 -12.16 10.02
C PRO A 410 -3.16 -13.10 10.39
N GLY A 411 -3.43 -13.31 11.68
CA GLY A 411 -4.59 -14.04 12.17
C GLY A 411 -5.89 -13.27 11.90
N ASP A 412 -5.85 -11.96 12.13
CA ASP A 412 -7.03 -11.10 12.09
C ASP A 412 -7.09 -10.25 10.81
N VAL A 413 -5.96 -9.89 10.20
CA VAL A 413 -5.88 -9.02 9.02
C VAL A 413 -5.11 -9.70 7.88
N ARG A 414 -5.48 -9.44 6.61
CA ARG A 414 -4.85 -9.99 5.39
C ARG A 414 -4.38 -8.93 4.39
N ASP A 415 -4.09 -7.73 4.89
CA ASP A 415 -3.43 -6.63 4.20
C ASP A 415 -2.41 -5.99 5.15
N LYS A 416 -1.74 -4.92 4.72
CA LYS A 416 -0.93 -4.07 5.58
C LYS A 416 -1.80 -3.45 6.67
N ASP A 417 -1.23 -3.32 7.85
CA ASP A 417 -1.87 -2.72 9.01
C ASP A 417 -0.86 -1.83 9.73
N GLY A 418 -0.86 -0.54 9.38
CA GLY A 418 0.02 0.47 9.95
C GLY A 418 -0.28 0.79 11.42
N ILE A 419 -1.50 0.52 11.89
CA ILE A 419 -1.91 0.77 13.28
C ILE A 419 -1.37 -0.34 14.18
N SER A 420 -1.60 -1.61 13.81
CA SER A 420 -1.08 -2.76 14.54
C SER A 420 0.45 -2.78 14.54
N ALA A 421 1.07 -2.40 13.43
CA ALA A 421 2.52 -2.25 13.34
C ALA A 421 3.03 -1.15 14.28
N ALA A 422 2.30 -0.04 14.42
CA ALA A 422 2.68 1.04 15.33
C ALA A 422 2.58 0.60 16.80
N VAL A 423 1.52 -0.15 17.18
CA VAL A 423 1.39 -0.73 18.52
C VAL A 423 2.52 -1.72 18.82
N ALA A 424 2.87 -2.59 17.85
CA ALA A 424 3.99 -3.52 18.01
C ALA A 424 5.34 -2.78 18.14
N PHE A 425 5.55 -1.72 17.36
CA PHE A 425 6.78 -0.91 17.43
C PHE A 425 6.87 -0.13 18.75
N LEU A 426 5.74 0.39 19.26
CA LEU A 426 5.67 1.01 20.59
C LEU A 426 6.05 0.01 21.69
N SER A 427 5.54 -1.23 21.61
CA SER A 427 5.93 -2.31 22.53
C SER A 427 7.45 -2.54 22.51
N LEU A 428 8.03 -2.69 21.32
CA LEU A 428 9.48 -2.84 21.14
C LEU A 428 10.24 -1.67 21.78
N ALA A 429 9.85 -0.43 21.49
CA ALA A 429 10.53 0.76 22.04
C ALA A 429 10.41 0.85 23.57
N CYS A 430 9.24 0.52 24.13
CA CYS A 430 9.00 0.48 25.56
C CYS A 430 9.82 -0.61 26.27
N GLU A 431 9.95 -1.80 25.66
CA GLU A 431 10.80 -2.88 26.16
C GLU A 431 12.28 -2.48 26.19
N LEU A 432 12.77 -1.91 25.09
CA LEU A 432 14.15 -1.41 25.01
C LEU A 432 14.41 -0.34 26.07
N LYS A 433 13.50 0.63 26.23
CA LYS A 433 13.62 1.68 27.24
C LYS A 433 13.63 1.12 28.66
N ALA A 434 12.77 0.14 28.95
CA ALA A 434 12.74 -0.52 30.26
C ALA A 434 14.07 -1.23 30.57
N ASP A 435 14.81 -1.65 29.54
CA ASP A 435 16.12 -2.29 29.64
C ASP A 435 17.29 -1.29 29.50
N GLY A 436 17.00 0.01 29.49
CA GLY A 436 18.01 1.08 29.38
C GLY A 436 18.64 1.22 28.00
N ARG A 437 17.96 0.75 26.95
CA ARG A 437 18.39 0.74 25.55
C ARG A 437 17.48 1.58 24.66
N THR A 438 17.99 1.96 23.51
CA THR A 438 17.27 2.72 22.48
C THR A 438 16.99 1.84 21.25
N VAL A 439 16.15 2.34 20.35
CA VAL A 439 15.94 1.72 19.03
C VAL A 439 17.23 1.72 18.20
N ALA A 440 18.09 2.74 18.35
CA ALA A 440 19.40 2.77 17.71
C ALA A 440 20.30 1.62 18.21
N ASP A 441 20.31 1.36 19.52
CA ASP A 441 21.04 0.22 20.09
C ASP A 441 20.51 -1.11 19.56
N ARG A 442 19.20 -1.19 19.29
CA ARG A 442 18.59 -2.40 18.69
C ARG A 442 19.01 -2.59 17.23
N LEU A 443 19.18 -1.52 16.45
CA LEU A 443 19.74 -1.60 15.10
C LEU A 443 21.21 -2.05 15.12
N THR A 444 22.00 -1.56 16.06
CA THR A 444 23.38 -2.03 16.26
C THR A 444 23.41 -3.53 16.60
N GLU A 445 22.57 -3.97 17.55
CA GLU A 445 22.46 -5.38 17.94
C GLU A 445 21.97 -6.27 16.78
N PHE A 446 21.10 -5.74 15.91
CA PHE A 446 20.69 -6.44 14.70
C PHE A 446 21.90 -6.74 13.82
N ALA A 447 22.75 -5.74 13.57
CA ALA A 447 23.96 -5.90 12.77
C ALA A 447 24.97 -6.88 13.40
N GLU A 448 25.05 -6.92 14.74
CA GLU A 448 25.88 -7.88 15.47
C GLU A 448 25.37 -9.31 15.33
N THR A 449 24.06 -9.50 15.43
CA THR A 449 23.40 -10.81 15.49
C THR A 449 23.21 -11.45 14.11
N PHE A 450 22.79 -10.68 13.11
CA PHE A 450 22.38 -11.19 11.79
C PHE A 450 23.31 -10.76 10.65
N GLY A 451 24.23 -9.83 10.91
CA GLY A 451 24.94 -9.07 9.87
C GLY A 451 24.25 -7.75 9.55
N ALA A 452 25.00 -6.81 8.99
CA ALA A 452 24.44 -5.53 8.54
C ALA A 452 23.86 -5.68 7.14
N PHE A 453 22.69 -5.06 6.92
CA PHE A 453 22.02 -5.02 5.63
C PHE A 453 21.75 -3.56 5.27
N ALA A 454 22.17 -3.14 4.08
CA ALA A 454 21.90 -1.82 3.56
C ALA A 454 21.07 -1.96 2.28
N SER A 455 20.14 -1.03 2.07
CA SER A 455 19.31 -0.98 0.87
C SER A 455 19.20 0.45 0.32
N SER A 456 19.09 0.59 -0.99
CA SER A 456 18.68 1.85 -1.65
C SER A 456 17.68 1.59 -2.77
N GLN A 457 17.02 2.66 -3.21
CA GLN A 457 16.11 2.64 -4.34
C GLN A 457 16.42 3.80 -5.30
N ILE A 458 16.45 3.49 -6.60
CA ILE A 458 16.44 4.49 -7.67
C ILE A 458 15.06 4.46 -8.31
N SER A 459 14.40 5.62 -8.38
CA SER A 459 13.11 5.77 -9.05
C SER A 459 13.23 6.78 -10.18
N ILE A 460 13.14 6.30 -11.43
CA ILE A 460 13.23 7.13 -12.64
C ILE A 460 11.83 7.35 -13.18
N ARG A 461 11.31 8.57 -13.07
CA ARG A 461 10.04 8.97 -13.68
C ARG A 461 10.26 9.30 -15.16
N VAL A 462 9.43 8.73 -16.03
CA VAL A 462 9.45 9.00 -17.47
C VAL A 462 8.13 9.62 -17.91
N THR A 463 8.17 10.40 -18.98
CA THR A 463 6.97 10.88 -19.69
C THR A 463 6.56 9.93 -20.82
N ASP A 464 7.53 9.22 -21.40
CA ASP A 464 7.33 8.23 -22.45
C ASP A 464 7.58 6.81 -21.90
N LEU A 465 6.51 6.01 -21.83
CA LEU A 465 6.55 4.62 -21.34
C LEU A 465 7.43 3.72 -22.21
N ALA A 466 7.64 4.04 -23.49
CA ALA A 466 8.52 3.26 -24.36
C ALA A 466 9.98 3.27 -23.86
N ARG A 467 10.40 4.31 -23.11
CA ARG A 467 11.72 4.36 -22.47
C ARG A 467 11.92 3.28 -21.41
N ILE A 468 10.86 2.89 -20.69
CA ILE A 468 10.92 1.81 -19.71
C ILE A 468 11.16 0.49 -20.43
N ALA A 469 10.36 0.22 -21.46
CA ALA A 469 10.46 -1.01 -22.26
C ALA A 469 11.84 -1.13 -22.91
N SER A 470 12.35 -0.05 -23.53
CA SER A 470 13.66 -0.06 -24.16
C SER A 470 14.81 -0.23 -23.17
N THR A 471 14.70 0.34 -21.95
CA THR A 471 15.69 0.16 -20.89
C THR A 471 15.72 -1.29 -20.39
N MET A 472 14.54 -1.89 -20.15
CA MET A 472 14.44 -3.30 -19.75
C MET A 472 14.97 -4.24 -20.84
N GLN A 473 14.65 -3.95 -22.11
CA GLN A 473 15.16 -4.73 -23.24
C GLN A 473 16.68 -4.64 -23.36
N ARG A 474 17.26 -3.43 -23.25
CA ARG A 474 18.71 -3.24 -23.28
C ARG A 474 19.43 -4.00 -22.18
N LEU A 475 18.90 -4.01 -20.95
CA LEU A 475 19.48 -4.79 -19.85
C LEU A 475 19.44 -6.30 -20.10
N ARG A 476 18.47 -6.79 -20.90
CA ARG A 476 18.38 -8.21 -21.31
C ARG A 476 19.33 -8.56 -22.44
N GLU A 477 19.43 -7.70 -23.45
CA GLU A 477 20.21 -7.95 -24.67
C GLU A 477 21.71 -7.64 -24.48
N GLU A 478 22.02 -6.65 -23.65
CA GLU A 478 23.39 -6.19 -23.35
C GLU A 478 23.62 -6.17 -21.83
N PRO A 479 23.60 -7.34 -21.16
CA PRO A 479 23.73 -7.39 -19.71
C PRO A 479 25.10 -6.88 -19.25
N PRO A 480 25.18 -6.07 -18.17
CA PRO A 480 26.45 -5.56 -17.69
C PRO A 480 27.31 -6.69 -17.12
N ALA A 481 28.62 -6.66 -17.39
CA ALA A 481 29.58 -7.58 -16.76
C ALA A 481 29.93 -7.18 -15.31
N GLN A 482 29.73 -5.91 -14.97
CA GLN A 482 29.94 -5.33 -13.64
C GLN A 482 29.03 -4.12 -13.41
N ILE A 483 28.70 -3.86 -12.15
CA ILE A 483 27.91 -2.70 -11.71
C ILE A 483 28.67 -2.06 -10.54
N GLY A 484 28.95 -0.76 -10.58
CA GLY A 484 29.69 -0.09 -9.50
C GLY A 484 31.09 -0.65 -9.26
N GLY A 485 31.71 -1.28 -10.27
CA GLY A 485 32.98 -2.00 -10.14
C GLY A 485 32.87 -3.42 -9.56
N ILE A 486 31.66 -3.89 -9.24
CA ILE A 486 31.40 -5.23 -8.70
C ILE A 486 30.98 -6.15 -9.84
N ARG A 487 31.66 -7.30 -9.98
CA ARG A 487 31.38 -8.28 -11.04
C ARG A 487 29.96 -8.84 -10.89
N VAL A 488 29.23 -8.91 -12.01
CA VAL A 488 27.95 -9.63 -12.08
C VAL A 488 28.23 -11.14 -12.04
N ASP A 489 27.58 -11.84 -11.11
CA ASP A 489 27.66 -13.30 -10.98
C ASP A 489 26.64 -13.99 -11.87
N ARG A 490 25.37 -13.58 -11.76
CA ARG A 490 24.28 -14.09 -12.61
C ARG A 490 23.13 -13.09 -12.70
N ILE A 491 22.33 -13.24 -13.75
CA ILE A 491 21.09 -12.49 -13.96
C ILE A 491 19.95 -13.49 -14.08
N GLU A 492 18.90 -13.26 -13.31
CA GLU A 492 17.70 -14.07 -13.27
C GLU A 492 16.55 -13.19 -13.82
N ASP A 493 15.99 -13.58 -14.97
CA ASP A 493 14.83 -12.91 -15.56
C ASP A 493 13.55 -13.62 -15.09
N LEU A 494 12.65 -12.86 -14.49
CA LEU A 494 11.39 -13.36 -13.94
C LEU A 494 10.25 -13.30 -14.97
N ALA A 495 10.51 -12.90 -16.22
CA ALA A 495 9.49 -12.75 -17.26
C ALA A 495 8.66 -14.03 -17.47
N ASP A 496 9.27 -15.21 -17.33
CA ASP A 496 8.59 -16.52 -17.45
C ASP A 496 8.28 -17.18 -16.08
N GLY A 497 8.48 -16.43 -14.99
CA GLY A 497 8.44 -16.91 -13.62
C GLY A 497 9.78 -17.48 -13.14
N PHE A 498 9.98 -17.53 -11.82
CA PHE A 498 11.25 -18.01 -11.25
C PHE A 498 11.06 -18.57 -9.84
N GLY A 499 11.54 -19.79 -9.59
CA GLY A 499 11.60 -20.35 -8.23
C GLY A 499 10.25 -20.41 -7.52
N GLY A 500 9.15 -20.66 -8.26
CA GLY A 500 7.79 -20.67 -7.73
C GLY A 500 7.07 -19.31 -7.75
N LEU A 501 7.76 -18.23 -8.12
CA LEU A 501 7.13 -16.94 -8.39
C LEU A 501 6.47 -16.94 -9.78
N PRO A 502 5.27 -16.36 -9.92
CA PRO A 502 4.64 -16.26 -11.23
C PRO A 502 5.39 -15.26 -12.14
N PRO A 503 5.14 -15.30 -13.46
CA PRO A 503 5.67 -14.36 -14.44
C PRO A 503 5.57 -12.89 -14.00
N SER A 504 6.68 -12.15 -14.10
CA SER A 504 6.73 -10.71 -13.81
C SER A 504 7.89 -10.05 -14.54
N ASP A 505 7.70 -8.82 -15.05
CA ASP A 505 8.76 -8.04 -15.69
C ASP A 505 9.77 -7.50 -14.66
N VAL A 506 10.68 -8.38 -14.22
CA VAL A 506 11.70 -8.10 -13.21
C VAL A 506 13.00 -8.78 -13.62
N LEU A 507 14.09 -8.02 -13.60
CA LEU A 507 15.45 -8.57 -13.68
C LEU A 507 16.05 -8.57 -12.28
N ARG A 508 16.55 -9.72 -11.82
CA ARG A 508 17.33 -9.84 -10.59
C ARG A 508 18.78 -10.15 -10.93
N ILE A 509 19.65 -9.18 -10.67
CA ILE A 509 21.10 -9.26 -10.90
C ILE A 509 21.76 -9.58 -9.56
N GLN A 510 22.48 -10.69 -9.51
CA GLN A 510 23.24 -11.14 -8.35
C GLN A 510 24.72 -10.85 -8.61
N LEU A 511 25.39 -10.26 -7.63
CA LEU A 511 26.77 -9.81 -7.75
C LEU A 511 27.71 -10.78 -7.02
N ALA A 512 28.99 -10.76 -7.39
CA ALA A 512 30.00 -11.68 -6.89
C ALA A 512 30.31 -11.52 -5.39
N ASP A 513 30.01 -10.36 -4.80
CA ASP A 513 30.15 -10.08 -3.36
C ASP A 513 28.90 -10.47 -2.55
N GLY A 514 27.88 -11.05 -3.20
CA GLY A 514 26.61 -11.43 -2.57
C GLY A 514 25.55 -10.32 -2.54
N SER A 515 25.88 -9.10 -2.97
CA SER A 515 24.89 -8.04 -3.17
C SER A 515 23.95 -8.35 -4.34
N ARG A 516 22.82 -7.65 -4.41
CA ARG A 516 21.83 -7.82 -5.49
C ARG A 516 21.23 -6.50 -5.94
N VAL A 517 20.85 -6.47 -7.21
CA VAL A 517 20.09 -5.38 -7.84
C VAL A 517 18.82 -5.97 -8.47
N MET A 518 17.68 -5.33 -8.27
CA MET A 518 16.43 -5.66 -8.96
C MET A 518 15.94 -4.49 -9.79
N VAL A 519 15.62 -4.72 -11.06
CA VAL A 519 15.09 -3.69 -11.97
C VAL A 519 13.69 -4.10 -12.41
N ARG A 520 12.71 -3.19 -12.28
CA ARG A 520 11.34 -3.44 -12.72
C ARG A 520 10.58 -2.16 -13.07
N PRO A 521 9.60 -2.23 -14.00
CA PRO A 521 8.59 -1.19 -14.15
C PRO A 521 7.71 -1.07 -12.89
N SER A 522 7.31 0.15 -12.57
CA SER A 522 6.23 0.40 -11.62
C SER A 522 4.88 -0.02 -12.23
N GLY A 523 4.02 -0.65 -11.43
CA GLY A 523 2.70 -1.09 -11.89
C GLY A 523 1.62 -0.02 -11.85
N THR A 524 1.88 1.10 -11.15
CA THR A 524 0.87 2.14 -10.87
C THR A 524 1.32 3.54 -11.30
N GLU A 525 2.58 3.70 -11.70
CA GLU A 525 3.16 5.00 -12.06
C GLU A 525 4.08 4.83 -13.28
N PRO A 526 4.29 5.87 -14.11
CA PRO A 526 5.23 5.84 -15.24
C PRO A 526 6.67 5.95 -14.74
N LYS A 527 7.14 4.93 -14.01
CA LYS A 527 8.45 4.88 -13.37
C LYS A 527 9.16 3.56 -13.62
N LEU A 528 10.47 3.60 -13.84
CA LEU A 528 11.37 2.45 -13.65
C LEU A 528 11.91 2.49 -12.22
N LYS A 529 11.88 1.36 -11.51
CA LYS A 529 12.43 1.23 -10.16
C LYS A 529 13.61 0.27 -10.15
N VAL A 530 14.68 0.67 -9.48
CA VAL A 530 15.85 -0.16 -9.18
C VAL A 530 15.95 -0.28 -7.66
N TYR A 531 16.06 -1.52 -7.16
CA TYR A 531 16.26 -1.82 -5.75
C TYR A 531 17.62 -2.45 -5.58
N ILE A 532 18.37 -2.00 -4.58
CA ILE A 532 19.76 -2.38 -4.38
C ILE A 532 19.90 -2.84 -2.95
N ASP A 533 20.46 -4.02 -2.73
CA ASP A 533 20.74 -4.55 -1.40
C ASP A 533 22.18 -5.06 -1.33
N ALA A 534 22.86 -4.73 -0.23
CA ALA A 534 24.13 -5.35 0.13
C ALA A 534 24.14 -5.71 1.61
N SER A 535 25.01 -6.66 1.97
CA SER A 535 25.17 -7.09 3.36
C SER A 535 26.63 -7.31 3.71
N SER A 536 26.94 -7.25 5.01
CA SER A 536 28.26 -7.59 5.55
C SER A 536 28.14 -8.22 6.92
N ASP A 537 28.91 -9.29 7.15
CA ASP A 537 29.06 -9.98 8.43
C ASP A 537 30.50 -9.92 8.98
N GLU A 538 31.40 -9.20 8.30
CA GLU A 538 32.81 -9.07 8.66
C GLU A 538 33.07 -7.85 9.56
N GLY A 539 33.83 -8.07 10.64
CA GLY A 539 34.21 -7.02 11.58
C GLY A 539 33.13 -6.69 12.62
N THR A 540 33.28 -5.52 13.24
CA THR A 540 32.35 -4.94 14.22
C THR A 540 31.05 -4.48 13.55
N ALA A 541 29.99 -4.23 14.33
CA ALA A 541 28.71 -3.74 13.82
C ALA A 541 28.85 -2.48 12.94
N ALA A 542 29.70 -1.55 13.36
CA ALA A 542 29.99 -0.32 12.62
C ALA A 542 30.71 -0.59 11.29
N GLU A 543 31.70 -1.48 11.29
CA GLU A 543 32.43 -1.87 10.08
C GLU A 543 31.51 -2.60 9.07
N ARG A 544 30.68 -3.53 9.56
CA ARG A 544 29.67 -4.22 8.74
C ARG A 544 28.71 -3.22 8.09
N THR A 545 28.18 -2.30 8.89
CA THR A 545 27.22 -1.28 8.41
C THR A 545 27.87 -0.37 7.37
N ALA A 546 29.10 0.09 7.62
CA ALA A 546 29.84 0.92 6.68
C ALA A 546 30.15 0.17 5.37
N ALA A 547 30.55 -1.10 5.45
CA ALA A 547 30.84 -1.92 4.27
C ALA A 547 29.59 -2.17 3.41
N ALA A 548 28.47 -2.55 4.03
CA ALA A 548 27.20 -2.74 3.33
C ALA A 548 26.73 -1.42 2.66
N ALA A 549 26.80 -0.29 3.38
CA ALA A 549 26.45 1.01 2.84
C ALA A 549 27.35 1.45 1.68
N ALA A 550 28.66 1.17 1.75
CA ALA A 550 29.60 1.48 0.68
C ALA A 550 29.33 0.66 -0.59
N SER A 551 28.99 -0.64 -0.46
CA SER A 551 28.60 -1.47 -1.61
C SER A 551 27.31 -0.96 -2.26
N VAL A 552 26.29 -0.63 -1.47
CA VAL A 552 25.04 -0.01 -1.98
C VAL A 552 25.34 1.30 -2.71
N ALA A 553 26.18 2.17 -2.17
CA ALA A 553 26.52 3.45 -2.80
C ALA A 553 27.23 3.26 -4.16
N ALA A 554 28.15 2.28 -4.25
CA ALA A 554 28.83 1.96 -5.50
C ALA A 554 27.85 1.40 -6.55
N LEU A 555 26.96 0.50 -6.15
CA LEU A 555 25.94 -0.07 -7.02
C LEU A 555 24.91 0.96 -7.48
N ASP A 556 24.50 1.88 -6.59
CA ASP A 556 23.58 2.97 -6.91
C ASP A 556 24.16 3.87 -8.01
N ALA A 557 25.42 4.30 -7.84
CA ALA A 557 26.13 5.08 -8.85
C ALA A 557 26.22 4.33 -10.19
N GLY A 558 26.64 3.06 -10.16
CA GLY A 558 26.75 2.23 -11.37
C GLY A 558 25.40 2.00 -12.06
N MET A 559 24.32 1.82 -11.29
CA MET A 559 22.99 1.65 -11.86
C MET A 559 22.46 2.94 -12.48
N ARG A 560 22.71 4.11 -11.89
CA ARG A 560 22.34 5.40 -12.51
C ARG A 560 22.98 5.60 -13.87
N GLU A 561 24.22 5.16 -14.05
CA GLU A 561 24.89 5.18 -15.36
C GLU A 561 24.24 4.22 -16.35
N LEU A 562 23.78 3.05 -15.89
CA LEU A 562 23.17 2.03 -16.73
C LEU A 562 21.73 2.37 -17.13
N VAL A 563 20.91 2.93 -16.23
CA VAL A 563 19.48 3.17 -16.48
C VAL A 563 19.12 4.63 -16.77
N GLY A 564 20.09 5.55 -16.62
CA GLY A 564 19.94 7.00 -16.84
C GLY A 564 19.74 7.43 -18.29
#